data_AF-A0A7Y3GUJ8-F1
#
_entry.id   AF-A0A7Y3GUJ8-F1
#
_cell.length_a   1.000
_cell.length_b   1.000
_cell.length_c   1.000
_cell.angle_alpha   90.00
_cell.angle_beta   90.00
_cell.angle_gamma   90.00
#
_symmetry.space_group_name_H-M   'P 1'
#
loop_
_entity.id
_entity.type
_entity.pdbx_description
1 polymer ?
#
loop_
_entity_poly.entity_id
_entity_poly.type
_entity_poly.pdbx_seq_one_letter_code
_entity_poly.pdbx_strand_id
1 'polypeptide(L)'
;MLPADNTELPRQVDSGYAWLVAFTSLFLAAAGSGIYFLVAIAIVPRAAEFGVDVGSAAIPYGAAMLGMGVGGIVMGWYADRYGTFRPAVLAVLSVALGAFIVANTDHFGV
;
A
#
# COMPACT_ATOMS: atom_id res chain seq x y z
N MET A 1 -6.92 -48.63 -9.66
CA MET A 1 -6.91 -47.39 -10.45
C MET A 1 -8.29 -46.76 -10.33
N LEU A 2 -8.48 -45.83 -9.38
CA LEU A 2 -9.71 -45.06 -9.26
C LEU A 2 -9.60 -43.82 -10.16
N PRO A 3 -10.62 -43.49 -10.96
CA PRO A 3 -10.66 -42.22 -11.69
C PRO A 3 -10.74 -41.07 -10.68
N ALA A 4 -9.81 -40.11 -10.77
CA ALA A 4 -9.88 -38.89 -10.01
C ALA A 4 -11.08 -38.07 -10.53
N ASP A 5 -12.19 -38.11 -9.79
CA ASP A 5 -13.32 -37.22 -9.99
C ASP A 5 -12.87 -35.79 -9.67
N ASN A 6 -12.72 -34.99 -10.71
CA ASN A 6 -12.26 -33.62 -10.70
C ASN A 6 -13.44 -32.62 -10.74
N THR A 7 -14.65 -33.03 -10.36
CA THR A 7 -15.86 -32.19 -10.40
C THR A 7 -16.00 -31.19 -9.22
N GLU A 8 -15.04 -31.13 -8.29
CA GLU A 8 -15.15 -30.25 -7.11
C GLU A 8 -14.67 -28.79 -7.26
N LEU A 9 -14.11 -28.35 -8.41
CA LEU A 9 -13.56 -26.98 -8.54
C LEU A 9 -14.09 -26.28 -9.80
N PRO A 10 -15.22 -25.51 -9.73
CA PRO A 10 -15.09 -24.05 -9.84
C PRO A 10 -16.23 -23.21 -9.19
N ARG A 11 -17.05 -23.72 -8.26
CA ARG A 11 -18.18 -22.92 -7.72
C ARG A 11 -17.78 -21.83 -6.73
N GLN A 12 -16.55 -21.85 -6.20
CA GLN A 12 -16.06 -20.82 -5.27
C GLN A 12 -15.64 -19.52 -5.98
N VAL A 13 -15.21 -19.58 -7.25
CA VAL A 13 -14.71 -18.41 -7.99
C VAL A 13 -15.86 -17.48 -8.43
N ASP A 14 -17.02 -18.06 -8.75
CA ASP A 14 -18.27 -17.32 -9.07
C ASP A 14 -19.18 -17.10 -7.84
N SER A 15 -18.61 -17.09 -6.63
CA SER A 15 -19.35 -16.77 -5.41
C SER A 15 -19.41 -15.25 -5.18
N GLY A 16 -20.50 -14.74 -4.61
CA GLY A 16 -20.60 -13.34 -4.20
C GLY A 16 -19.48 -12.91 -3.22
N TYR A 17 -18.95 -13.85 -2.43
CA TYR A 17 -17.78 -13.62 -1.59
C TYR A 17 -16.49 -13.38 -2.40
N ALA A 18 -16.31 -14.08 -3.52
CA ALA A 18 -15.14 -13.92 -4.39
C ALA A 18 -15.13 -12.53 -5.05
N TRP A 19 -16.30 -12.03 -5.48
CA TRP A 19 -16.45 -10.67 -5.99
C TRP A 19 -16.13 -9.61 -4.94
N LEU A 20 -16.56 -9.81 -3.68
CA LEU A 20 -16.23 -8.88 -2.59
C LEU A 20 -14.72 -8.81 -2.33
N VAL A 21 -14.05 -9.96 -2.30
CA VAL A 21 -12.59 -10.02 -2.15
C VAL A 21 -11.88 -9.37 -3.36
N ALA A 22 -12.38 -9.59 -4.57
CA ALA A 22 -11.81 -9.00 -5.78
C ALA A 22 -11.93 -7.47 -5.78
N PHE A 23 -13.12 -6.93 -5.49
CA PHE A 23 -13.32 -5.48 -5.38
C PHE A 23 -12.51 -4.87 -4.25
N THR A 24 -12.44 -5.55 -3.09
CA THR A 24 -11.64 -5.06 -1.95
C THR A 24 -10.15 -5.03 -2.29
N SER A 25 -9.65 -6.09 -2.94
CA SER A 25 -8.25 -6.17 -3.37
C SER A 25 -7.92 -5.12 -4.42
N LEU A 26 -8.83 -4.90 -5.38
CA LEU A 26 -8.70 -3.87 -6.40
C LEU A 26 -8.67 -2.47 -5.77
N PHE A 27 -9.58 -2.19 -4.83
CA PHE A 27 -9.63 -0.92 -4.11
C PHE A 27 -8.35 -0.68 -3.31
N LEU A 28 -7.87 -1.70 -2.59
CA LEU A 28 -6.61 -1.61 -1.84
C LEU A 28 -5.41 -1.36 -2.75
N ALA A 29 -5.34 -2.03 -3.91
CA ALA A 29 -4.27 -1.83 -4.88
C ALA A 29 -4.32 -0.42 -5.50
N ALA A 30 -5.51 0.06 -5.85
CA ALA A 30 -5.71 1.40 -6.40
C ALA A 30 -5.39 2.49 -5.37
N ALA A 31 -5.89 2.35 -4.14
CA ALA A 31 -5.62 3.27 -3.05
C ALA A 31 -4.12 3.31 -2.71
N GLY A 32 -3.48 2.13 -2.61
CA GLY A 32 -2.05 2.03 -2.32
C GLY A 32 -1.17 2.67 -3.38
N SER A 33 -1.48 2.47 -4.67
CA SER A 33 -0.69 3.04 -5.76
C SER A 33 -0.84 4.56 -5.91
N GLY A 34 -2.03 5.11 -5.62
CA GLY A 34 -2.30 6.55 -5.75
C GLY A 34 -1.58 7.43 -4.71
N ILE A 35 -1.40 6.93 -3.48
CA ILE A 35 -0.86 7.72 -2.36
C ILE A 35 0.56 8.25 -2.65
N TYR A 36 1.42 7.47 -3.31
CA TYR A 36 2.79 7.89 -3.60
C TYR A 36 2.87 9.05 -4.60
N PHE A 37 1.92 9.13 -5.54
CA PHE A 37 1.87 10.22 -6.52
C PHE A 37 1.32 11.51 -5.93
N LEU A 38 0.42 11.43 -4.93
CA LEU A 38 -0.14 12.62 -4.28
C LEU A 38 0.94 13.45 -3.58
N VAL A 39 1.96 12.82 -2.99
CA VAL A 39 3.10 13.52 -2.37
C VAL A 39 3.87 14.35 -3.41
N ALA A 40 4.19 13.75 -4.56
CA ALA A 40 4.93 14.44 -5.62
C ALA A 40 4.11 15.57 -6.27
N ILE A 41 2.81 15.36 -6.48
CA ILE A 41 1.95 16.33 -7.17
C ILE A 41 1.50 17.47 -6.24
N ALA A 42 1.27 17.21 -4.95
CA ALA A 42 0.75 18.25 -4.05
C ALA A 42 1.86 19.17 -3.50
N ILE A 43 3.06 18.63 -3.27
CA ILE A 43 4.14 19.37 -2.59
C ILE A 43 5.02 20.13 -3.57
N VAL A 44 5.48 19.50 -4.66
CA VAL A 44 6.48 20.10 -5.57
C VAL A 44 5.98 21.40 -6.23
N PRO A 45 4.74 21.49 -6.75
CA PRO A 45 4.23 22.74 -7.32
C PRO A 45 4.05 23.86 -6.30
N ARG A 46 3.77 23.51 -5.04
CA ARG A 46 3.69 24.49 -3.94
C ARG A 46 5.03 24.78 -3.27
N ALA A 47 6.09 24.02 -3.54
CA ALA A 47 7.40 24.22 -2.93
C ALA A 47 7.98 25.63 -3.23
N ALA A 48 7.66 26.19 -4.40
CA ALA A 48 7.99 27.56 -4.76
C ALA A 48 7.24 28.61 -3.91
N GLU A 49 6.00 28.33 -3.51
CA GLU A 49 5.18 29.18 -2.64
C GLU A 49 5.62 29.09 -1.16
N PHE A 50 6.16 27.95 -0.75
CA PHE A 50 6.67 27.72 0.60
C PHE A 50 8.16 28.05 0.80
N GLY A 51 8.87 28.46 -0.26
CA GLY A 51 10.30 28.82 -0.20
C GLY A 51 11.22 27.64 0.12
N VAL A 52 10.77 26.41 -0.13
CA VAL A 52 11.50 25.18 0.20
C VAL A 52 12.35 24.75 -0.99
N ASP A 53 13.64 24.49 -0.76
CA ASP A 53 14.55 23.96 -1.78
C ASP A 53 14.10 22.55 -2.22
N VAL A 54 14.01 22.33 -3.54
CA VAL A 54 13.52 21.06 -4.13
C VAL A 54 14.40 19.87 -3.69
N GLY A 55 15.70 20.12 -3.42
CA GLY A 55 16.63 19.11 -2.94
C GLY A 55 16.26 18.56 -1.56
N SER A 56 15.84 19.44 -0.65
CA SER A 56 15.39 19.02 0.69
C SER A 56 14.08 18.23 0.66
N ALA A 57 13.17 18.56 -0.27
CA ALA A 57 11.90 17.86 -0.45
C ALA A 57 12.05 16.47 -1.10
N ALA A 58 13.12 16.24 -1.86
CA ALA A 58 13.36 14.97 -2.54
C ALA A 58 13.85 13.83 -1.62
N ILE A 59 14.51 14.16 -0.50
CA ILE A 59 15.04 13.18 0.48
C ILE A 59 13.93 12.28 1.05
N PRO A 60 12.83 12.80 1.62
CA PRO A 60 11.76 11.95 2.16
C PRO A 60 11.08 11.11 1.07
N TYR A 61 10.95 11.63 -0.15
CA TYR A 61 10.42 10.86 -1.29
C TYR A 61 11.33 9.69 -1.67
N GLY A 62 12.65 9.92 -1.75
CA GLY A 62 13.62 8.86 -2.00
C GLY A 62 13.64 7.80 -0.90
N ALA A 63 13.57 8.22 0.37
CA ALA A 63 13.47 7.31 1.51
C ALA A 63 12.18 6.47 1.47
N ALA A 64 11.04 7.06 1.10
CA ALA A 64 9.78 6.36 0.93
C ALA A 64 9.84 5.31 -0.19
N MET A 65 10.47 5.63 -1.33
CA MET A 65 10.66 4.68 -2.44
C MET A 65 11.56 3.51 -2.05
N LEU A 66 12.65 3.76 -1.32
CA LEU A 66 13.50 2.70 -0.77
C LEU A 66 12.74 1.83 0.24
N GLY A 67 12.00 2.46 1.15
CA GLY A 67 11.14 1.77 2.11
C GLY A 67 10.08 0.92 1.44
N MET A 68 9.48 1.39 0.34
CA MET A 68 8.51 0.63 -0.46
C MET A 68 9.16 -0.57 -1.14
N GLY A 69 10.34 -0.40 -1.73
CA GLY A 69 11.08 -1.49 -2.36
C GLY A 69 11.43 -2.60 -1.36
N VAL A 70 12.03 -2.24 -0.22
CA VAL A 70 12.40 -3.20 0.83
C VAL A 70 11.15 -3.80 1.49
N GLY A 71 10.17 -2.97 1.82
CA GLY A 71 8.93 -3.38 2.46
C GLY A 71 8.11 -4.33 1.60
N GLY A 72 8.08 -4.13 0.28
CA GLY A 72 7.41 -5.04 -0.66
C GLY A 72 8.01 -6.44 -0.66
N ILE A 73 9.35 -6.55 -0.60
CA ILE A 73 10.04 -7.85 -0.54
C ILE A 73 9.72 -8.56 0.78
N VAL A 74 9.83 -7.86 1.91
CA VAL A 74 9.58 -8.43 3.24
C VAL A 74 8.11 -8.85 3.38
N MET A 75 7.18 -8.02 2.90
CA MET A 75 5.75 -8.30 2.99
C MET A 75 5.29 -9.37 2.01
N GLY A 76 5.88 -9.45 0.82
CA GLY A 76 5.66 -10.56 -0.12
C GLY A 76 6.06 -11.89 0.52
N TRP A 77 7.27 -11.94 1.08
CA TRP A 77 7.75 -13.11 1.82
C TRP A 77 6.86 -13.45 3.02
N TYR A 78 6.39 -12.45 3.77
CA TYR A 78 5.51 -12.65 4.91
C TYR A 78 4.11 -13.15 4.50
N ALA A 79 3.58 -12.65 3.38
CA ALA A 79 2.31 -13.09 2.80
C ALA A 79 2.38 -14.55 2.34
N ASP A 80 3.48 -14.94 1.69
CA ASP A 80 3.70 -16.30 1.21
C ASP A 80 3.78 -17.31 2.36
N ARG A 81 4.29 -16.89 3.53
CA ARG A 81 4.49 -17.78 4.68
C ARG A 81 3.31 -17.84 5.66
N TYR A 82 2.56 -16.76 5.83
CA TYR A 82 1.51 -16.66 6.87
C TYR A 82 0.12 -16.27 6.33
N GLY A 83 -0.03 -16.21 5.00
CA GLY A 83 -1.26 -15.81 4.32
C GLY A 83 -1.43 -14.29 4.22
N THR A 84 -2.28 -13.86 3.30
CA THR A 84 -2.42 -12.44 2.87
C THR A 84 -3.07 -11.53 3.92
N PHE A 85 -3.84 -12.08 4.87
CA PHE A 85 -4.61 -11.27 5.82
C PHE A 85 -3.74 -10.50 6.82
N ARG A 86 -2.72 -11.15 7.39
CA ARG A 86 -1.81 -10.53 8.37
C ARG A 86 -0.99 -9.35 7.80
N PRO A 87 -0.33 -9.47 6.64
CA PRO A 87 0.37 -8.34 6.04
C PRO A 87 -0.59 -7.21 5.63
N ALA A 88 -1.82 -7.52 5.23
CA ALA A 88 -2.82 -6.50 4.92
C ALA A 88 -3.20 -5.66 6.14
N VAL A 89 -3.44 -6.30 7.30
CA VAL A 89 -3.74 -5.57 8.56
C VAL A 89 -2.55 -4.69 8.97
N LEU A 90 -1.34 -5.22 8.90
CA LEU A 90 -0.14 -4.46 9.24
C LEU A 90 0.06 -3.24 8.31
N ALA A 91 -0.22 -3.41 7.00
CA ALA A 91 -0.19 -2.30 6.04
C ALA A 91 -1.18 -1.20 6.41
N VAL A 92 -2.45 -1.54 6.70
CA VAL A 92 -3.47 -0.57 7.10
C VAL A 92 -3.07 0.17 8.38
N LEU A 93 -2.56 -0.56 9.39
CA LEU A 93 -2.10 0.04 10.64
C LEU A 93 -0.92 1.01 10.42
N SER A 94 0.05 0.62 9.60
CA SER A 94 1.21 1.48 9.29
C SER A 94 0.80 2.77 8.58
N VAL A 95 -0.13 2.70 7.62
CA VAL A 95 -0.65 3.88 6.91
C VAL A 95 -1.46 4.76 7.84
N ALA A 96 -2.33 4.18 8.67
CA ALA A 96 -3.13 4.93 9.64
C ALA A 96 -2.25 5.66 10.68
N LEU A 97 -1.21 4.99 11.19
CA LEU A 97 -0.22 5.60 12.08
C LEU A 97 0.52 6.75 11.40
N GLY A 98 1.00 6.54 10.16
CA GLY A 98 1.68 7.59 9.40
C GLY A 98 0.79 8.81 9.19
N ALA A 99 -0.46 8.60 8.78
CA ALA A 99 -1.43 9.68 8.60
C ALA A 99 -1.75 10.40 9.92
N PHE A 100 -1.87 9.66 11.02
CA PHE A 100 -2.10 10.24 12.34
C PHE A 100 -0.92 11.09 12.81
N ILE A 101 0.31 10.62 12.62
CA ILE A 101 1.52 11.37 12.98
C ILE A 101 1.58 12.67 12.19
N VAL A 102 1.40 12.60 10.86
CA VAL A 102 1.39 13.79 9.99
C VAL A 102 0.30 14.78 10.39
N ALA A 103 -0.89 14.29 10.78
CA ALA A 103 -1.99 15.15 11.21
C ALA A 103 -1.74 15.87 12.54
N ASN A 104 -0.84 15.35 13.39
CA ASN A 104 -0.50 15.95 14.69
C ASN A 104 0.86 16.67 14.68
N THR A 105 1.56 16.74 13.55
CA THR A 105 2.80 17.50 13.44
C THR A 105 2.52 18.95 13.06
N ASP A 106 2.74 19.85 14.02
CA ASP A 106 2.56 21.31 13.85
C ASP A 106 3.75 21.99 13.15
N HIS A 107 4.87 21.27 13.04
CA HIS A 107 6.11 21.75 12.44
C HIS A 107 6.65 20.73 11.44
N PHE A 108 6.71 21.12 10.17
CA PHE A 108 7.52 20.43 9.17
C PHE A 108 8.97 20.77 9.49
N GLY A 109 9.68 19.89 10.19
CA GLY A 109 11.04 20.14 10.65
C GLY A 109 11.99 20.42 9.49
N VAL A 110 12.19 21.71 9.22
CA VAL A 110 13.38 22.36 8.65
C VAL A 110 13.59 23.65 9.43
#